data_AF-A0A2V8L5W8-F1
#
_entry.id   AF-A0A2V8L5W8-F1
#
_cell.length_a   1.000
_cell.length_b   1.000
_cell.length_c   1.000
_cell.angle_alpha   90.00
_cell.angle_beta   90.00
_cell.angle_gamma   90.00
#
_symmetry.space_group_name_H-M   'P 1'
#
loop_
_entity.id
_entity.type
_entity.pdbx_description
1 polymer ?
#
loop_
_entity_poly.entity_id
_entity_poly.type
_entity_poly.pdbx_seq_one_letter_code
_entity_poly.pdbx_strand_id
1 'polypeptide(L)'
;MGLDIYVGPLTRYHTGNWETVVQRYARMNGLKCQIVRPPSDTESQPKASPEQVLNAVLAWQSGLSGALQHRLEWTEDNNTDYFTEKPAWDCYSAVALLAAHDEHPGEALPDVAPDDFHIDSAYRKSTSNDFKTRYSQILFPELWLPGDGHFVFKAEYITGQELWMGWSTTLLSQ
;
A
#
# COMPACT_ATOMS: atom_id res chain seq x y z
N MET A 1 8.33 -13.74 -0.74
CA MET A 1 8.69 -12.31 -0.94
C MET A 1 8.18 -11.55 0.27
N GLY A 2 8.92 -10.62 0.86
CA GLY A 2 8.47 -9.91 2.07
C GLY A 2 7.78 -8.59 1.73
N LEU A 3 6.70 -8.26 2.43
CA LEU A 3 5.98 -6.98 2.32
C LEU A 3 6.89 -5.79 2.70
N ASP A 4 6.93 -4.79 1.84
CA ASP A 4 7.61 -3.50 2.06
C ASP A 4 6.56 -2.39 1.98
N ILE A 5 6.69 -1.38 2.85
CA ILE A 5 5.85 -0.19 2.86
C ILE A 5 6.66 0.97 2.30
N TYR A 6 6.03 1.76 1.43
CA TYR A 6 6.54 3.05 0.94
C TYR A 6 5.53 4.15 1.28
N VAL A 7 6.03 5.29 1.77
CA VAL A 7 5.23 6.50 2.00
C VAL A 7 5.96 7.67 1.35
N GLY A 8 5.32 8.33 0.38
CA GLY A 8 5.89 9.46 -0.34
C GLY A 8 5.22 9.67 -1.70
N PRO A 9 5.74 10.60 -2.52
CA PRO A 9 5.22 10.87 -3.86
C PRO A 9 5.28 9.63 -4.76
N LEU A 10 4.21 9.37 -5.51
CA LEU A 10 4.20 8.25 -6.47
C LEU A 10 5.19 8.46 -7.61
N THR A 11 5.44 9.72 -7.97
CA THR A 11 6.48 10.10 -8.94
C THR A 11 7.85 9.60 -8.48
N ARG A 12 8.19 9.82 -7.20
CA ARG A 12 9.44 9.35 -6.61
C ARG A 12 9.49 7.82 -6.53
N TYR A 13 8.37 7.17 -6.19
CA TYR A 13 8.25 5.71 -6.19
C TYR A 13 8.54 5.09 -7.57
N HIS A 14 7.86 5.57 -8.62
CA HIS A 14 7.93 5.01 -9.98
C HIS A 14 9.22 5.35 -10.71
N THR A 15 9.85 6.48 -10.40
CA THR A 15 11.21 6.78 -10.89
C THR A 15 12.29 5.96 -10.20
N GLY A 16 11.96 5.25 -9.10
CA GLY A 16 12.90 4.45 -8.34
C GLY A 16 13.90 5.29 -7.53
N ASN A 17 13.60 6.57 -7.28
CA ASN A 17 14.45 7.46 -6.50
C ASN A 17 14.20 7.31 -4.99
N TRP A 18 14.34 6.10 -4.49
CA TRP A 18 14.17 5.75 -3.09
C TRP A 18 15.02 4.53 -2.74
N GLU A 19 15.34 4.39 -1.45
CA GLU A 19 16.11 3.27 -0.91
C GLU A 19 15.20 2.43 0.00
N THR A 20 15.31 1.10 -0.06
CA THR A 20 14.78 0.22 0.99
C THR A 20 15.55 0.42 2.29
N VAL A 21 14.99 -0.06 3.42
CA VAL A 21 15.70 -0.07 4.71
C VAL A 21 17.06 -0.77 4.62
N VAL A 22 17.15 -1.86 3.86
CA VAL A 22 18.40 -2.62 3.66
C VAL A 22 19.41 -1.81 2.85
N GLN A 23 18.98 -1.13 1.80
CA GLN A 23 19.86 -0.24 1.02
C GLN A 23 20.37 0.93 1.87
N ARG A 24 19.47 1.57 2.62
CA ARG A 24 19.81 2.67 3.54
C ARG A 24 20.82 2.23 4.60
N TYR A 25 20.58 1.07 5.24
CA TYR A 25 21.52 0.48 6.18
C TYR A 25 22.88 0.21 5.54
N ALA A 26 22.90 -0.39 4.35
CA ALA A 26 24.14 -0.69 3.65
C ALA A 26 24.93 0.59 3.34
N ARG A 27 24.29 1.62 2.80
CA ARG A 27 24.90 2.93 2.53
C ARG A 27 25.49 3.56 3.79
N MET A 28 24.74 3.58 4.90
CA MET A 28 25.20 4.15 6.18
C MET A 28 26.41 3.40 6.76
N ASN A 29 26.57 2.11 6.43
CA ASN A 29 27.66 1.27 6.89
C ASN A 29 28.76 1.06 5.83
N GLY A 30 28.72 1.76 4.68
CA GLY A 30 29.69 1.60 3.60
C GLY A 30 29.66 0.22 2.93
N LEU A 31 28.58 -0.54 3.07
CA LEU A 31 28.37 -1.85 2.47
C LEU A 31 27.79 -1.72 1.05
N LYS A 32 28.18 -2.63 0.16
CA LYS A 32 27.53 -2.76 -1.16
C LYS A 32 26.25 -3.57 -1.00
N CYS A 33 25.12 -3.03 -1.44
CA CYS A 33 23.84 -3.72 -1.51
C CYS A 33 23.33 -3.73 -2.95
N GLN A 34 23.05 -4.93 -3.47
CA GLN A 34 22.41 -5.11 -4.76
C GLN A 34 21.03 -5.73 -4.51
N ILE A 35 19.96 -5.01 -4.83
CA ILE A 35 18.62 -5.59 -4.82
C ILE A 35 18.44 -6.36 -6.12
N VAL A 36 18.28 -7.68 -6.01
CA VAL A 36 17.78 -8.51 -7.10
C VAL A 36 16.27 -8.47 -7.04
N ARG A 37 15.64 -7.73 -7.96
CA ARG A 37 14.18 -7.78 -8.15
C ARG A 37 13.87 -8.95 -9.10
N PRO A 38 12.75 -9.67 -8.92
CA PRO A 38 12.28 -10.60 -9.94
C PRO A 38 12.14 -9.83 -11.27
N PRO A 39 12.51 -10.44 -12.40
CA PRO A 39 12.34 -9.79 -13.70
C PRO A 39 10.86 -9.44 -13.87
N SER A 40 10.56 -8.16 -14.06
CA SER A 40 9.23 -7.72 -14.49
C SER A 40 9.17 -7.76 -16.01
N ASP A 41 8.00 -8.06 -16.58
CA ASP A 41 7.78 -8.03 -18.04
C ASP A 41 8.10 -6.66 -18.70
N THR A 42 8.30 -5.63 -17.87
CA THR A 42 8.71 -4.28 -18.24
C THR A 42 10.22 -4.04 -18.30
N GLU A 43 11.09 -5.00 -17.93
CA GLU A 43 12.56 -4.81 -18.01
C GLU A 43 13.07 -4.58 -19.44
N SER A 44 12.31 -5.00 -20.45
CA SER A 44 12.62 -4.77 -21.88
C SER A 44 12.09 -3.44 -22.41
N GLN A 45 11.30 -2.69 -21.64
CA GLN A 45 10.78 -1.39 -22.05
C GLN A 45 11.74 -0.26 -21.62
N PRO A 46 11.90 0.79 -22.44
CA PRO A 46 12.67 1.96 -22.03
C PRO A 46 12.08 2.55 -20.76
N LYS A 47 12.90 2.76 -19.73
CA LYS A 47 12.48 3.44 -18.50
C LYS A 47 11.94 4.83 -18.86
N ALA A 48 10.71 5.10 -18.45
CA ALA A 48 10.10 6.42 -18.60
C ALA A 48 10.97 7.49 -17.91
N SER A 49 11.05 8.67 -18.51
CA SER A 49 11.73 9.80 -17.90
C SER A 49 10.97 10.27 -16.65
N PRO A 50 11.64 10.93 -15.68
CA PRO A 50 10.95 11.49 -14.51
C PRO A 50 9.78 12.41 -14.86
N GLU A 51 9.88 13.17 -15.95
CA GLU A 51 8.81 14.04 -16.44
C GLU A 51 7.62 13.24 -16.99
N GLN A 52 7.88 12.15 -17.73
CA GLN A 52 6.82 11.27 -18.20
C GLN A 52 6.08 10.60 -17.03
N VAL A 53 6.83 10.15 -16.02
CA VAL A 53 6.24 9.58 -14.80
C VAL A 53 5.39 10.63 -14.08
N LEU A 54 5.92 11.83 -13.85
CA LEU A 54 5.18 12.92 -13.20
C LEU A 54 3.86 13.21 -13.93
N ASN A 55 3.90 13.37 -15.26
CA ASN A 55 2.71 13.64 -16.05
C ASN A 55 1.67 12.50 -15.95
N ALA A 56 2.12 11.24 -15.94
CA ALA A 56 1.23 10.09 -15.77
C ALA A 56 0.57 10.06 -14.39
N VAL A 57 1.34 10.33 -13.33
CA VAL A 57 0.82 10.40 -11.96
C VAL A 57 -0.19 11.54 -11.80
N LEU A 58 0.11 12.73 -12.34
CA LEU A 58 -0.81 13.87 -12.28
C LEU A 58 -2.09 13.63 -13.08
N ALA A 59 -1.99 13.00 -14.25
CA ALA A 59 -3.17 12.61 -15.04
C ALA A 59 -4.04 11.61 -14.28
N TRP A 60 -3.41 10.61 -13.64
CA TRP A 60 -4.12 9.64 -12.79
C TRP A 60 -4.78 10.31 -11.58
N GLN A 61 -4.07 11.16 -10.83
CA GLN A 61 -4.63 11.91 -9.70
C GLN A 61 -5.82 12.77 -10.12
N SER A 62 -5.71 13.45 -11.28
CA SER A 62 -6.80 14.26 -11.81
C SER A 62 -8.02 13.42 -12.21
N GLY A 63 -7.79 12.27 -12.86
CA GLY A 63 -8.86 11.34 -13.23
C GLY A 63 -9.56 10.79 -12.00
N LEU A 64 -8.79 10.38 -10.99
CA LEU A 64 -9.31 9.86 -9.73
C LEU A 64 -10.10 10.93 -8.95
N SER A 65 -9.59 12.16 -8.89
CA SER A 65 -10.29 13.30 -8.30
C SER A 65 -11.65 13.54 -8.97
N GLY A 66 -11.69 13.46 -10.31
CA GLY A 66 -12.92 13.59 -11.09
C GLY A 66 -13.92 12.48 -10.78
N ALA A 67 -13.48 11.23 -10.72
CA ALA A 67 -14.33 10.07 -10.42
C ALA A 67 -14.90 10.12 -8.99
N LEU A 68 -14.09 10.53 -8.01
CA LEU A 68 -14.53 10.69 -6.61
C LEU A 68 -15.36 11.95 -6.38
N GLN A 69 -15.46 12.85 -7.37
CA GLN A 69 -16.06 14.19 -7.23
C GLN A 69 -15.48 14.96 -6.03
N HIS A 70 -14.22 14.70 -5.72
CA HIS A 70 -13.50 15.27 -4.59
C HIS A 70 -12.11 15.69 -5.05
N ARG A 71 -11.66 16.85 -4.60
CA ARG A 71 -10.35 17.36 -4.99
C ARG A 71 -9.28 16.63 -4.18
N LEU A 72 -8.47 15.82 -4.85
CA LEU A 72 -7.30 15.22 -4.24
C LEU A 72 -6.10 16.17 -4.40
N GLU A 73 -5.56 16.64 -3.29
CA GLU A 73 -4.40 17.53 -3.28
C GLU A 73 -3.28 16.92 -2.45
N TRP A 74 -2.25 16.43 -3.14
CA TRP A 74 -0.95 16.11 -2.55
C TRP A 74 0.15 16.50 -3.54
N THR A 75 1.35 16.70 -3.01
CA THR A 75 2.51 17.11 -3.81
C THR A 75 3.11 15.90 -4.52
N GLU A 76 3.29 16.04 -5.84
CA GLU A 76 4.01 15.08 -6.67
C GLU A 76 5.29 15.71 -7.19
N ASP A 77 6.43 15.12 -6.81
CA ASP A 77 7.76 15.51 -7.23
C ASP A 77 8.74 14.36 -6.98
N ASN A 78 10.03 14.60 -7.27
CA ASN A 78 11.09 13.60 -7.12
C ASN A 78 12.08 13.89 -5.96
N ASN A 79 11.79 14.87 -5.10
CA ASN A 79 12.72 15.40 -4.10
C ASN A 79 12.16 15.36 -2.66
N THR A 80 10.84 15.48 -2.50
CA THR A 80 10.12 15.42 -1.24
C THR A 80 10.44 14.13 -0.50
N ASP A 81 10.68 14.25 0.80
CA ASP A 81 11.06 13.15 1.66
C ASP A 81 10.11 11.96 1.55
N TYR A 82 10.67 10.77 1.76
CA TYR A 82 9.94 9.52 1.72
C TYR A 82 10.34 8.65 2.90
N PHE A 83 9.48 7.70 3.20
CA PHE A 83 9.72 6.67 4.20
C PHE A 83 9.58 5.29 3.56
N THR A 84 10.38 4.34 4.04
CA THR A 84 10.27 2.93 3.69
C THR A 84 10.47 2.08 4.93
N GLU A 85 9.70 1.00 5.03
CA GLU A 85 9.86 -0.02 6.07
C GLU A 85 9.62 -1.43 5.53
N LYS A 86 10.14 -2.45 6.22
CA LYS A 86 9.92 -3.86 5.88
C LYS A 86 9.24 -4.59 7.06
N PRO A 87 7.92 -4.42 7.25
CA PRO A 87 7.20 -5.13 8.30
C PRO A 87 7.09 -6.64 8.02
N ALA A 88 7.29 -7.09 6.77
CA ALA A 88 7.00 -8.44 6.33
C ALA A 88 5.50 -8.82 6.43
N TRP A 89 5.15 -9.99 5.89
CA TRP A 89 3.76 -10.42 5.74
C TRP A 89 3.14 -10.84 7.07
N ASP A 90 3.89 -11.53 7.92
CA ASP A 90 3.48 -11.99 9.24
C ASP A 90 3.01 -10.83 10.13
N CYS A 91 3.71 -9.69 10.13
CA CYS A 91 3.24 -8.52 10.87
C CYS A 91 1.94 -7.94 10.32
N TYR A 92 1.79 -7.86 8.99
CA TYR A 92 0.55 -7.38 8.39
C TYR A 92 -0.62 -8.33 8.67
N SER A 93 -0.39 -9.64 8.51
CA SER A 93 -1.37 -10.70 8.80
C SER A 93 -1.82 -10.65 10.26
N ALA A 94 -0.90 -10.43 11.21
CA ALA A 94 -1.25 -10.30 12.61
C ALA A 94 -2.18 -9.10 12.87
N VAL A 95 -1.91 -7.93 12.25
CA VAL A 95 -2.78 -6.74 12.39
C VAL A 95 -4.15 -6.98 11.77
N ALA A 96 -4.22 -7.59 10.58
CA ALA A 96 -5.47 -7.92 9.91
C ALA A 96 -6.32 -8.92 10.72
N LEU A 97 -5.69 -9.92 11.33
CA LEU A 97 -6.38 -10.89 12.18
C LEU A 97 -6.86 -10.26 13.48
N LEU A 98 -6.06 -9.41 14.12
CA LEU A 98 -6.49 -8.66 15.31
C LEU A 98 -7.74 -7.81 15.01
N ALA A 99 -7.74 -7.11 13.88
CA ALA A 99 -8.89 -6.34 13.42
C ALA A 99 -10.12 -7.22 13.20
N ALA A 100 -9.98 -8.36 12.51
CA ALA A 100 -11.09 -9.25 12.24
C ALA A 100 -11.66 -9.92 13.53
N HIS A 101 -10.78 -10.36 14.43
CA HIS A 101 -11.20 -11.01 15.69
C HIS A 101 -11.83 -10.03 16.68
N ASP A 102 -11.46 -8.75 16.66
CA ASP A 102 -12.15 -7.74 17.45
C ASP A 102 -13.64 -7.63 17.06
N GLU A 103 -13.96 -7.78 15.77
CA GLU A 103 -15.35 -7.80 15.28
C GLU A 103 -16.07 -9.12 15.56
N HIS A 104 -15.33 -10.15 15.93
CA HIS A 104 -15.80 -11.52 16.14
C HIS A 104 -15.34 -12.08 17.49
N PRO A 105 -15.74 -11.48 18.63
CA PRO A 105 -15.24 -11.85 19.97
C PRO A 105 -15.60 -13.28 20.41
N GLY A 106 -16.49 -13.97 19.69
CA GLY A 106 -16.81 -15.38 19.91
C GLY A 106 -15.80 -16.36 19.30
N GLU A 107 -14.84 -15.87 18.50
CA GLU A 107 -13.79 -16.66 17.87
C GLU A 107 -12.46 -16.43 18.56
N ALA A 108 -11.83 -17.51 19.01
CA ALA A 108 -10.53 -17.45 19.66
C ALA A 108 -9.48 -16.93 18.68
N LEU A 109 -8.73 -15.89 19.09
CA LEU A 109 -7.58 -15.39 18.35
C LEU A 109 -6.52 -16.51 18.25
N PRO A 110 -5.90 -16.74 17.08
CA PRO A 110 -4.82 -17.72 16.97
C PRO A 110 -3.58 -17.27 17.76
N ASP A 111 -2.91 -18.21 18.43
CA ASP A 111 -1.67 -17.95 19.17
C ASP A 111 -0.52 -17.51 18.25
N VAL A 112 -0.57 -17.91 16.98
CA VAL A 112 0.42 -17.59 15.95
C VAL A 112 -0.32 -17.21 14.67
N ALA A 113 0.07 -16.08 14.05
CA ALA A 113 -0.48 -15.68 12.77
C ALA A 113 -0.14 -16.75 11.69
N PRO A 114 -1.15 -17.32 11.01
CA PRO A 114 -0.91 -18.25 9.91
C PRO A 114 -0.21 -17.56 8.73
N ASP A 115 0.57 -18.32 7.97
CA ASP A 115 1.20 -17.86 6.72
C ASP A 115 0.14 -17.40 5.69
N ASP A 116 -1.03 -18.04 5.70
CA ASP A 116 -2.20 -17.68 4.90
C ASP A 116 -3.36 -17.31 5.83
N PHE A 117 -3.51 -16.02 6.12
CA PHE A 117 -4.62 -15.49 6.92
C PHE A 117 -5.99 -15.60 6.22
N HIS A 118 -6.04 -15.90 4.93
CA HIS A 118 -7.31 -16.17 4.25
C HIS A 118 -7.97 -17.47 4.71
N ILE A 119 -7.28 -18.32 5.50
CA ILE A 119 -7.90 -19.50 6.11
C ILE A 119 -8.71 -19.17 7.36
N ASP A 120 -8.45 -18.02 7.96
CA ASP A 120 -9.07 -17.61 9.21
C ASP A 120 -10.57 -17.27 9.03
N SER A 121 -11.38 -17.76 9.97
CA SER A 121 -12.84 -17.63 9.89
C SER A 121 -13.29 -16.20 10.20
N ALA A 122 -12.69 -15.54 11.18
CA ALA A 122 -13.01 -14.15 11.51
C ALA A 122 -12.63 -13.25 10.34
N TYR A 123 -11.44 -13.42 9.77
CA TYR A 123 -10.99 -12.65 8.60
C TYR A 123 -11.95 -12.81 7.40
N ARG A 124 -12.35 -14.05 7.07
CA ARG A 124 -13.31 -14.31 5.97
C ARG A 124 -14.67 -13.65 6.20
N LYS A 125 -15.14 -13.61 7.45
CA LYS A 125 -16.40 -12.96 7.81
C LYS A 125 -16.27 -11.44 7.68
N SER A 126 -15.24 -10.84 8.27
CA SER A 126 -14.99 -9.39 8.19
C SER A 126 -14.79 -8.89 6.77
N THR A 127 -14.21 -9.71 5.88
CA THR A 127 -13.97 -9.35 4.47
C THR A 127 -15.07 -9.76 3.49
N SER A 128 -16.14 -10.39 3.99
CA SER A 128 -17.28 -10.78 3.15
C SER A 128 -18.13 -9.57 2.73
N ASN A 129 -18.78 -9.67 1.56
CA ASN A 129 -19.67 -8.61 1.06
C ASN A 129 -20.89 -8.36 1.98
N ASP A 130 -21.25 -9.35 2.81
CA ASP A 130 -22.42 -9.28 3.70
C ASP A 130 -22.09 -8.67 5.07
N PHE A 131 -20.81 -8.39 5.34
CA PHE A 131 -20.35 -7.83 6.60
C PHE A 131 -19.85 -6.40 6.42
N LYS A 132 -20.29 -5.50 7.30
CA LYS A 132 -19.84 -4.11 7.34
C LYS A 132 -18.73 -3.96 8.37
N THR A 133 -17.49 -4.23 7.95
CA THR A 133 -16.35 -4.06 8.84
C THR A 133 -16.08 -2.59 9.16
N ARG A 134 -15.78 -2.30 10.43
CA ARG A 134 -15.27 -1.01 10.88
C ARG A 134 -13.78 -0.84 10.55
N TYR A 135 -13.08 -1.94 10.32
CA TYR A 135 -11.65 -2.02 10.01
C TYR A 135 -11.36 -1.97 8.49
N SER A 136 -12.26 -1.37 7.72
CA SER A 136 -12.16 -1.35 6.25
C SER A 136 -10.82 -0.80 5.74
N GLN A 137 -10.19 0.16 6.43
CA GLN A 137 -8.91 0.73 6.00
C GLN A 137 -7.73 -0.20 6.25
N ILE A 138 -7.87 -1.21 7.11
CA ILE A 138 -6.85 -2.23 7.38
C ILE A 138 -7.05 -3.43 6.45
N LEU A 139 -8.31 -3.86 6.24
CA LEU A 139 -8.59 -5.17 5.64
C LEU A 139 -8.61 -5.20 4.11
N PHE A 140 -8.76 -4.05 3.44
CA PHE A 140 -8.91 -4.02 1.98
C PHE A 140 -7.81 -3.27 1.22
N PRO A 141 -7.41 -2.04 1.60
CA PRO A 141 -6.55 -1.22 0.75
C PRO A 141 -5.16 -1.81 0.51
N GLU A 142 -4.69 -1.65 -0.71
CA GLU A 142 -3.31 -1.86 -1.13
C GLU A 142 -2.57 -0.52 -1.28
N LEU A 143 -3.32 0.57 -1.45
CA LEU A 143 -2.84 1.94 -1.54
C LEU A 143 -3.69 2.86 -0.66
N TRP A 144 -3.04 3.62 0.22
CA TRP A 144 -3.70 4.66 1.01
C TRP A 144 -3.41 6.03 0.43
N LEU A 145 -4.46 6.77 0.09
CA LEU A 145 -4.36 8.13 -0.41
C LEU A 145 -4.28 9.12 0.77
N PRO A 146 -3.63 10.27 0.59
CA PRO A 146 -3.76 11.40 1.50
C PRO A 146 -5.21 11.90 1.52
N GLY A 147 -5.83 11.95 2.69
CA GLY A 147 -7.21 12.42 2.88
C GLY A 147 -7.91 11.69 4.01
N ASP A 148 -9.13 12.13 4.32
CA ASP A 148 -9.95 11.75 5.49
C ASP A 148 -11.25 11.03 5.10
N GLY A 149 -11.30 10.43 3.90
CA GLY A 149 -12.45 9.62 3.50
C GLY A 149 -12.65 8.42 4.43
N HIS A 150 -13.91 8.09 4.71
CA HIS A 150 -14.29 6.97 5.58
C HIS A 150 -14.82 5.75 4.81
N PHE A 151 -14.36 5.57 3.58
CA PHE A 151 -14.74 4.46 2.70
C PHE A 151 -13.53 3.89 1.98
N VAL A 152 -13.68 2.67 1.46
CA VAL A 152 -12.71 2.05 0.56
C VAL A 152 -13.34 1.85 -0.80
N PHE A 153 -12.54 1.86 -1.86
CA PHE A 153 -13.03 1.72 -3.22
C PHE A 153 -11.99 1.03 -4.10
N LYS A 154 -12.42 0.43 -5.21
CA LYS A 154 -11.52 -0.04 -6.26
C LYS A 154 -11.40 1.00 -7.34
N ALA A 155 -10.18 1.21 -7.83
CA ALA A 155 -9.91 2.03 -8.98
C ALA A 155 -8.67 1.54 -9.72
N GLU A 156 -8.58 1.91 -10.99
CA GLU A 156 -7.39 1.69 -11.80
C GLU A 156 -6.21 2.50 -11.24
N TYR A 157 -5.08 1.84 -11.04
CA TYR A 157 -3.81 2.44 -10.65
C TYR A 157 -3.03 2.93 -11.87
N ILE A 158 -1.96 3.71 -11.67
CA ILE A 158 -1.14 4.31 -12.74
C ILE A 158 -0.64 3.27 -13.76
N THR A 159 -0.47 2.01 -13.34
CA THR A 159 -0.01 0.89 -14.18
C THR A 159 -1.14 0.15 -14.92
N GLY A 160 -2.40 0.59 -14.78
CA GLY A 160 -3.57 -0.06 -15.37
C GLY A 160 -4.16 -1.21 -14.55
N GLN A 161 -3.55 -1.58 -13.42
CA GLN A 161 -4.07 -2.60 -12.52
C GLN A 161 -5.14 -1.99 -11.60
N GLU A 162 -6.26 -2.68 -11.39
CA GLU A 162 -7.21 -2.31 -10.34
C GLU A 162 -6.67 -2.66 -8.96
N LEU A 163 -6.69 -1.70 -8.04
CA LEU A 163 -6.29 -1.86 -6.64
C LEU A 163 -7.43 -1.42 -5.72
N TRP A 164 -7.50 -2.03 -4.53
CA TRP A 164 -8.26 -1.44 -3.44
C TRP A 164 -7.51 -0.22 -2.88
N MET A 165 -8.22 0.89 -2.75
CA MET A 165 -7.71 2.15 -2.25
C MET A 165 -8.48 2.60 -1.01
N GLY A 166 -7.74 3.24 -0.10
CA GLY A 166 -8.22 3.76 1.16
C GLY A 166 -7.63 5.12 1.48
N TRP A 167 -7.73 5.52 2.74
CA TRP A 167 -7.38 6.85 3.22
C TRP A 167 -6.42 6.75 4.40
N SER A 168 -5.27 7.39 4.26
CA SER A 168 -4.15 7.26 5.19
C SER A 168 -4.43 7.88 6.57
N THR A 169 -5.21 8.97 6.65
CA THR A 169 -5.52 9.57 7.97
C THR A 169 -6.56 8.77 8.72
N THR A 170 -7.48 8.13 8.00
CA THR A 170 -8.53 7.27 8.57
C THR A 170 -7.97 6.00 9.20
N LEU A 171 -6.75 5.57 8.84
CA LEU A 171 -6.05 4.48 9.53
C LEU A 171 -5.88 4.74 11.04
N LEU A 172 -5.73 6.00 11.45
CA LEU A 172 -5.53 6.36 12.86
C LEU A 172 -6.78 6.16 13.73
N SER A 173 -7.94 6.00 13.10
CA SER A 173 -9.22 5.81 13.79
C SER A 173 -9.77 4.38 13.65
N GLN A 174 -8.95 3.44 13.19
CA GLN A 174 -9.33 2.03 13.06
C GLN A 174 -9.09 1.29 14.38
#